data_AF-K2ADG8-F1
#
_entry.id   AF-K2ADG8-F1
#
_cell.length_a   1.000
_cell.length_b   1.000
_cell.length_c   1.000
_cell.angle_alpha   90.00
_cell.angle_beta   90.00
_cell.angle_gamma   90.00
#
_symmetry.space_group_name_H-M   'P 1'
#
loop_
_entity.id
_entity.type
_entity.pdbx_description
1 polymer ?
#
loop_
_entity_poly.entity_id
_entity_poly.type
_entity_poly.pdbx_seq_one_letter_code
_entity_poly.pdbx_strand_id
1 'polypeptide(L)' 'LISHNMPHVFEVADRIHIHRLGRRLCVIKPSEYSMSDAVAFMTGAKLPEGVSEAV' A
#
# COMPACT_ATOMS: atom_id res chain seq x y z
N LEU A 1 5.10 -12.64 2.59
CA LEU A 1 6.43 -12.08 2.25
C LEU A 1 6.53 -10.69 2.86
N ILE A 2 7.59 -10.38 3.61
CA ILE A 2 7.89 -9.00 4.04
C ILE A 2 9.15 -8.59 3.27
N SER A 3 9.01 -7.59 2.40
CA SER A 3 10.10 -7.10 1.56
C SER A 3 9.97 -5.59 1.42
N HIS A 4 11.11 -4.91 1.37
CA HIS A 4 11.21 -3.47 1.12
C HIS A 4 11.54 -3.15 -0.35
N ASN A 5 11.79 -4.18 -1.18
CA ASN A 5 12.02 -4.01 -2.61
C ASN A 5 10.67 -4.00 -3.35
N MET A 6 10.14 -2.80 -3.59
CA MET A 6 8.81 -2.62 -4.19
C MET A 6 8.64 -3.23 -5.59
N PRO A 7 9.59 -3.06 -6.54
CA PRO A 7 9.50 -3.75 -7.83
C PRO A 7 9.27 -5.25 -7.72
N HIS A 8 10.05 -5.92 -6.87
CA HIS A 8 9.91 -7.36 -6.70
C HIS A 8 8.61 -7.74 -5.98
N VAL A 9 8.17 -6.95 -5.00
CA VAL A 9 6.86 -7.16 -4.35
C VAL A 9 5.73 -7.10 -5.36
N PHE A 10 5.75 -6.13 -6.27
CA PHE A 10 4.73 -5.98 -7.31
C PHE A 10 4.77 -7.09 -8.37
N GLU A 11 5.94 -7.65 -8.63
CA GLU A 11 6.12 -8.77 -9.56
C GLU A 11 5.49 -10.08 -9.05
N VAL A 12 5.61 -10.35 -7.74
CA VAL A 12 5.28 -11.68 -7.19
C VAL A 12 4.03 -11.73 -6.32
N ALA A 13 3.52 -10.58 -5.85
CA ALA A 13 2.40 -10.56 -4.93
C ALA A 13 1.04 -10.61 -5.64
N ASP A 14 0.12 -11.42 -5.13
CA ASP A 14 -1.31 -11.36 -5.50
C ASP A 14 -2.00 -10.16 -4.79
N ARG A 15 -1.61 -9.88 -3.55
CA ARG A 15 -2.14 -8.81 -2.69
C ARG A 15 -1.05 -8.19 -1.85
N ILE A 16 -1.14 -6.88 -1.64
CA ILE A 16 -0.21 -6.11 -0.78
C ILE A 16 -1.01 -5.48 0.35
N HIS A 17 -0.64 -5.80 1.58
CA HIS A 17 -1.19 -5.16 2.77
C HIS A 17 -0.35 -3.94 3.11
N ILE A 18 -0.95 -2.76 3.13
CA ILE A 18 -0.28 -1.53 3.50
C ILE A 18 -0.59 -1.22 4.96
N HIS A 19 0.47 -1.11 5.76
CA HIS A 19 0.38 -0.73 7.16
C HIS A 19 1.00 0.65 7.34
N ARG A 20 0.32 1.52 8.09
CA ARG A 20 0.75 2.88 8.43
C ARG A 20 0.37 3.16 9.88
N LEU A 21 1.29 3.75 10.64
CA LEU A 21 1.07 4.09 12.07
C LEU A 21 0.56 2.90 12.91
N GLY A 22 1.17 1.73 12.75
CA GLY A 22 0.87 0.55 13.56
C GLY A 22 -0.44 -0.18 13.21
N ARG A 23 -1.20 0.28 12.20
CA ARG A 23 -2.45 -0.35 11.76
C ARG A 23 -2.45 -0.66 10.27
N ARG A 24 -3.26 -1.64 9.86
CA ARG A 24 -3.51 -1.91 8.44
C ARG A 24 -4.37 -0.79 7.87
N LEU A 25 -3.84 -0.09 6.88
CA LEU A 25 -4.53 1.01 6.19
C LEU A 25 -5.47 0.46 5.11
N CYS A 26 -4.95 -0.36 4.21
CA CYS A 26 -5.71 -0.98 3.12
C CYS A 26 -5.02 -2.25 2.60
N VAL A 27 -5.70 -2.93 1.68
CA VAL A 27 -5.16 -4.03 0.88
C VAL A 27 -5.34 -3.65 -0.58
N ILE A 28 -4.28 -3.78 -1.38
CA ILE A 28 -4.31 -3.48 -2.82
C ILE A 28 -3.90 -4.69 -3.64
N LYS A 29 -4.31 -4.72 -4.90
CA LYS A 29 -3.76 -5.63 -5.91
C LYS A 29 -2.73 -4.90 -6.77
N PRO A 30 -1.58 -5.51 -7.10
CA PRO A 30 -0.59 -4.90 -7.99
C PRO A 30 -1.11 -4.58 -9.40
N SER A 31 -2.14 -5.28 -9.86
CA SER A 31 -2.78 -5.04 -11.17
C SER A 31 -3.67 -3.80 -11.21
N GLU A 32 -4.09 -3.27 -10.06
CA GLU A 32 -5.06 -2.17 -9.95
C GLU A 32 -4.40 -0.85 -9.49
N TYR A 33 -3.16 -0.91 -9.01
CA TYR A 33 -2.44 0.22 -8.43
C TYR A 33 -1.02 0.30 -8.95
N SER A 34 -0.44 1.50 -8.98
CA SER A 34 0.98 1.67 -9.26
C SER A 34 1.83 1.52 -8.00
N MET A 35 3.14 1.29 -8.16
CA MET A 35 4.09 1.39 -7.05
C MET A 35 4.05 2.77 -6.37
N SER A 36 3.84 3.83 -7.16
CA SER A 36 3.74 5.20 -6.63
C SER A 36 2.53 5.35 -5.70
N ASP A 37 1.39 4.75 -6.05
CA ASP A 37 0.21 4.74 -5.18
C ASP A 37 0.49 4.04 -3.85
N ALA A 38 1.14 2.88 -3.89
CA ALA A 38 1.50 2.14 -2.68
C ALA A 38 2.41 2.97 -1.76
N VAL A 39 3.42 3.63 -2.31
CA VAL A 39 4.32 4.53 -1.55
C VAL A 39 3.56 5.73 -1.00
N ALA A 40 2.65 6.32 -1.77
CA ALA A 40 1.83 7.44 -1.32
C ALA A 40 0.91 7.04 -0.16
N PHE A 41 0.35 5.82 -0.15
CA PHE A 41 -0.41 5.29 0.98
C PHE A 41 0.46 5.01 2.21
N MET A 42 1.67 4.49 2.03
CA MET A 42 2.61 4.23 3.14
C MET A 42 3.04 5.51 3.86
N THR A 43 3.32 6.57 3.09
CA THR A 43 3.76 7.87 3.62
C THR A 43 2.61 8.75 4.09
N GLY A 44 1.42 8.57 3.53
CA GLY A 44 0.25 9.43 3.77
C GLY A 44 0.09 10.57 2.78
N ALA A 45 0.87 10.60 1.70
CA ALA A 45 0.69 11.57 0.62
C ALA A 45 -0.63 11.38 -0.14
N LYS A 46 -1.23 10.18 -0.05
CA LYS A 46 -2.54 9.84 -0.62
C LYS A 46 -3.29 8.93 0.35
N LEU A 47 -4.61 8.97 0.31
CA LEU A 47 -5.48 8.04 1.03
C LEU A 47 -6.14 7.04 0.08
N PRO A 48 -6.30 5.78 0.50
CA PRO A 48 -7.15 4.82 -0.19
C PRO A 48 -8.61 5.30 -0.18
N GLU A 49 -9.38 4.91 -1.20
CA GLU A 49 -10.80 5.23 -1.25
C GLU A 49 -11.54 4.70 0.00
N GLY A 50 -12.44 5.53 0.54
CA GLY A 50 -13.23 5.18 1.72
C GLY A 50 -12.47 5.22 3.06
N VAL A 51 -11.21 5.65 3.07
CA VAL A 51 -10.43 5.84 4.30
C VAL A 51 -10.22 7.33 4.56
N SER A 52 -10.72 7.85 5.69
CA SER A 52 -10.38 9.21 6.17
C SER A 52 -9.13 9.16 7.04
N GLU A 53 -8.37 10.26 7.08
CA GLU A 53 -7.32 10.39 8.11
C GLU A 53 -7.98 10.39 9.49
N ALA A 54 -7.39 9.63 10.41
CA ALA A 54 -7.74 9.76 11.81
C ALA A 54 -7.05 11.04 12.31
N VAL A 55 -7.85 11.97 12.81
CA VAL A 55 -7.40 13.18 13.52
C VAL A 55 -6.65 12.78 14.77
#